data_AF-A0AAD9KA47-F1
#
_entry.id   AF-A0AAD9KA47-F1
#
_cell.length_a   1.000
_cell.length_b   1.000
_cell.length_c   1.000
_cell.angle_alpha   90.00
_cell.angle_beta   90.00
_cell.angle_gamma   90.00
#
_symmetry.space_group_name_H-M   'P 1'
#
loop_
_entity.id
_entity.type
_entity.pdbx_description
1 polymer ?
#
loop_
_entity_poly.entity_id
_entity_poly.type
_entity_poly.pdbx_seq_one_letter_code
_entity_poly.pdbx_strand_id
1 'polypeptide(L)'
;MIGQDGVMPGRRSIDTGRGSMERQSDDSESDQEQSDSKSSTSCGKPKKKSLAQDMKEKFSFLRRRPTDTSLPSKDGKLPKPTKEMVINWSTSFDALLKDKVGMELFKDFLRTEFSEENVEFWIACEEYKNVKSNKLNARAEEIFSDYVAVQAPREINLDSKTRMATRDLMEKPDRQTFELAQKRIQALMDKDSYPRFLRSDVYQKLLSEYKIQLTLT
;
A
#
# COMPACT_ATOMS: atom_id res chain seq x y z
N MET A 1 -43.84 -26.14 56.12
CA MET A 1 -43.98 -25.12 55.06
C MET A 1 -44.37 -23.82 55.74
N ILE A 2 -43.42 -22.90 55.88
CA ILE A 2 -43.65 -21.58 56.48
C ILE A 2 -42.88 -20.60 55.61
N GLY A 3 -43.61 -19.74 54.91
CA GLY A 3 -43.07 -18.63 54.12
C GLY A 3 -42.64 -17.49 55.04
N GLN A 4 -41.69 -16.69 54.55
CA GLN A 4 -41.42 -15.37 55.10
C GLN A 4 -41.40 -14.34 53.98
N ASP A 5 -42.12 -13.27 54.27
CA ASP A 5 -42.41 -12.10 53.48
C ASP A 5 -41.22 -11.13 53.36
N GLY A 6 -41.21 -10.41 52.24
CA GLY A 6 -41.15 -8.94 52.17
C GLY A 6 -39.94 -8.19 52.74
N VAL A 7 -39.32 -7.35 51.90
CA VAL A 7 -39.22 -5.87 52.07
C VAL A 7 -38.30 -5.28 50.97
N MET A 8 -38.91 -4.50 50.08
CA MET A 8 -38.36 -3.27 49.44
C MET A 8 -39.11 -2.09 50.13
N PRO A 9 -38.76 -0.78 50.02
CA PRO A 9 -37.87 -0.12 49.05
C PRO A 9 -36.97 1.01 49.64
N GLY A 10 -36.15 1.65 48.80
CA GLY A 10 -35.49 2.92 49.16
C GLY A 10 -34.81 3.64 48.00
N ARG A 11 -35.55 4.52 47.30
CA ARG A 11 -35.02 5.58 46.41
C ARG A 11 -34.94 6.91 47.18
N ARG A 12 -33.89 7.70 46.95
CA ARG A 12 -33.79 9.19 46.90
C ARG A 12 -32.47 9.48 46.15
N SER A 13 -32.39 10.06 44.94
CA SER A 13 -32.79 11.38 44.40
C SER A 13 -31.99 12.60 44.92
N ILE A 14 -31.27 13.21 43.96
CA ILE A 14 -30.88 14.63 43.75
C ILE A 14 -29.94 15.28 44.81
N ASP A 15 -28.99 16.16 44.50
CA ASP A 15 -29.10 17.34 43.64
C ASP A 15 -27.73 18.02 43.32
N THR A 16 -27.74 18.78 42.22
CA THR A 16 -26.96 19.97 41.78
C THR A 16 -25.48 20.22 42.13
N GLY A 17 -24.73 20.56 41.08
CA GLY A 17 -23.49 21.33 41.12
C GLY A 17 -23.24 22.04 39.78
N ARG A 18 -23.73 23.28 39.69
CA ARG A 18 -23.70 24.20 38.54
C ARG A 18 -22.47 25.12 38.62
N GLY A 19 -21.72 25.27 37.53
CA GLY A 19 -20.80 26.40 37.27
C GLY A 19 -20.57 26.48 35.76
N SER A 20 -21.25 27.39 35.03
CA SER A 20 -20.86 28.77 34.72
C SER A 20 -19.50 28.83 34.01
N MET A 21 -19.51 28.88 32.67
CA MET A 21 -19.43 30.11 31.86
C MET A 21 -18.09 30.83 32.03
N GLU A 22 -17.20 30.70 31.03
CA GLU A 22 -16.52 31.86 30.45
C GLU A 22 -16.40 31.67 28.93
N ARG A 23 -17.04 32.60 28.22
CA ARG A 23 -16.79 32.93 26.81
C ARG A 23 -15.67 33.97 26.82
N GLN A 24 -14.67 33.81 25.96
CA GLN A 24 -13.87 34.93 25.49
C GLN A 24 -13.84 34.88 23.98
N SER A 25 -14.66 35.78 23.42
CA SER A 25 -14.48 36.43 22.15
C SER A 25 -13.40 37.51 22.32
N ASP A 26 -12.39 37.51 21.46
CA ASP A 26 -11.63 38.72 21.15
C ASP A 26 -11.50 38.81 19.63
N ASP A 27 -12.18 39.83 19.10
CA ASP A 27 -11.94 40.47 17.82
C ASP A 27 -10.56 41.12 17.84
N SER A 28 -9.83 41.06 16.72
CA SER A 28 -8.86 42.08 16.34
C SER A 28 -8.60 42.00 14.84
N GLU A 29 -9.40 42.78 14.13
CA GLU A 29 -9.14 43.31 12.80
C GLU A 29 -8.09 44.43 12.94
N SER A 30 -7.09 44.47 12.06
CA SER A 30 -6.30 45.69 11.82
C SER A 30 -5.66 45.66 10.43
N ASP A 31 -6.21 46.55 9.62
CA ASP A 31 -5.75 47.27 8.44
C ASP A 31 -4.28 47.22 7.99
N GLN A 32 -4.18 47.16 6.65
CA GLN A 32 -3.36 47.95 5.71
C GLN A 32 -2.04 48.58 6.22
N GLU A 33 -0.97 48.37 5.47
CA GLU A 33 -0.46 49.45 4.61
C GLU A 33 0.56 48.97 3.56
N GLN A 34 0.40 49.58 2.40
CA GLN A 34 1.12 49.44 1.16
C GLN A 34 2.29 50.43 1.18
N SER A 35 3.50 50.01 0.81
CA SER A 35 4.56 50.95 0.43
C SER A 35 5.15 50.56 -0.91
N ASP A 36 4.73 51.33 -1.93
CA ASP A 36 5.42 51.49 -3.20
C ASP A 36 6.78 52.16 -2.98
N SER A 37 7.81 51.71 -3.72
CA SER A 37 8.87 52.59 -4.21
C SER A 37 9.60 51.97 -5.41
N LYS A 38 9.53 52.72 -6.52
CA LYS A 38 10.06 52.48 -7.87
C LYS A 38 11.57 52.69 -7.98
N SER A 39 12.21 52.04 -8.96
CA SER A 39 13.21 52.58 -9.91
C SER A 39 13.83 51.42 -10.71
N SER A 40 13.50 51.23 -12.00
CA SER A 40 14.26 51.72 -13.19
C SER A 40 15.68 51.13 -13.31
N THR A 41 16.26 50.63 -14.42
CA THR A 41 15.92 50.34 -15.83
C THR A 41 17.12 49.54 -16.36
N SER A 42 16.94 48.51 -17.21
CA SER A 42 17.63 48.39 -18.52
C SER A 42 17.33 47.08 -19.24
N CYS A 43 17.49 47.15 -20.56
CA CYS A 43 16.82 46.40 -21.60
C CYS A 43 17.64 45.20 -22.11
N GLY A 44 17.00 44.04 -22.29
CA GLY A 44 17.54 42.90 -23.05
C GLY A 44 16.41 42.10 -23.70
N LYS A 45 16.28 42.20 -25.04
CA LYS A 45 15.27 41.46 -25.83
C LYS A 45 15.65 39.98 -25.95
N PRO A 46 14.73 39.01 -25.78
CA PRO A 46 14.90 37.68 -26.35
C PRO A 46 13.97 37.44 -27.56
N LYS A 47 14.54 36.75 -28.55
CA LYS A 47 13.96 36.45 -29.87
C LYS A 47 12.81 35.44 -29.75
N LYS A 48 11.70 35.70 -30.44
CA LYS A 48 10.55 34.78 -30.57
C LYS A 48 11.01 33.49 -31.27
N LYS A 49 10.89 32.34 -30.61
CA LYS A 49 10.95 31.01 -31.25
C LYS A 49 9.52 30.49 -31.43
N SER A 50 9.26 29.88 -32.58
CA SER A 50 7.94 29.45 -33.05
C SER A 50 7.41 28.24 -32.28
N LEU A 51 6.13 28.30 -31.88
CA LEU A 51 5.36 27.23 -31.20
C LEU A 51 5.41 25.88 -31.93
N ALA A 52 5.67 25.87 -33.24
CA ALA A 52 5.76 24.64 -34.04
C ALA A 52 7.03 23.80 -33.73
N GLN A 53 8.09 24.40 -33.20
CA GLN A 53 9.29 23.65 -32.81
C GLN A 53 9.14 22.95 -31.45
N ASP A 54 8.34 23.51 -30.53
CA ASP A 54 8.13 22.99 -29.17
C ASP A 54 7.20 21.75 -29.15
N MET A 55 6.48 21.51 -30.24
CA MET A 55 5.66 20.31 -30.43
C MET A 55 6.43 19.14 -31.08
N LYS A 56 7.68 19.33 -31.52
CA LYS A 56 8.46 18.23 -32.09
C LYS A 56 9.14 17.37 -31.01
N GLU A 57 9.51 17.97 -29.88
CA GLU A 57 10.03 17.23 -28.72
C GLU A 57 8.91 16.54 -27.93
N LYS A 58 7.74 17.19 -27.80
CA LYS A 58 6.59 16.68 -27.02
C LYS A 58 5.83 15.52 -27.66
N PHE A 59 5.95 15.32 -28.98
CA PHE A 59 5.25 14.24 -29.70
C PHE A 59 6.16 13.08 -30.12
N SER A 60 7.46 13.12 -29.81
CA SER A 60 8.34 11.94 -29.97
C SER A 60 7.96 10.81 -29.01
N PHE A 61 7.32 11.15 -27.88
CA PHE A 61 6.82 10.22 -26.89
C PHE A 61 5.61 9.38 -27.36
N LEU A 62 4.91 9.80 -28.42
CA LEU A 62 3.71 9.10 -28.93
C LEU A 62 4.01 8.12 -30.07
N ARG A 63 5.28 7.84 -30.38
CA ARG A 63 5.66 6.81 -31.36
C ARG A 63 6.16 5.53 -30.68
N ARG A 64 5.49 5.08 -29.62
CA ARG A 64 5.69 3.71 -29.10
C ARG A 64 4.79 2.74 -29.88
N ARG A 65 5.43 1.79 -30.56
CA ARG A 65 4.76 0.62 -31.17
C ARG A 65 4.20 -0.28 -30.05
N PRO A 66 3.01 -0.88 -30.19
CA PRO A 66 2.33 -1.58 -29.10
C PRO A 66 2.77 -3.05 -28.92
N THR A 67 4.06 -3.37 -29.09
CA THR A 67 4.55 -4.76 -28.93
C THR A 67 5.88 -4.90 -28.20
N ASP A 68 6.35 -3.85 -27.52
CA ASP A 68 7.57 -3.95 -26.72
C ASP A 68 7.24 -3.70 -25.25
N THR A 69 6.83 -4.77 -24.57
CA THR A 69 6.84 -4.87 -23.10
C THR A 69 8.30 -5.00 -22.66
N SER A 70 9.11 -3.97 -22.94
CA SER A 70 10.43 -3.83 -22.33
C SER A 70 10.23 -3.21 -20.96
N LEU A 71 10.43 -4.06 -19.94
CA LEU A 71 10.40 -3.75 -18.52
C LEU A 71 11.16 -2.43 -18.24
N PRO A 72 10.53 -1.43 -17.60
CA PRO A 72 11.25 -0.22 -17.21
C PRO A 72 12.06 -0.49 -15.94
N SER A 73 13.32 -0.93 -16.09
CA SER A 73 14.26 -1.06 -14.97
C SER A 73 14.91 0.29 -14.65
N LYS A 74 14.49 0.94 -13.56
CA LYS A 74 15.31 1.94 -12.85
C LYS A 74 16.33 1.21 -11.97
N ASP A 75 17.60 1.51 -12.21
CA ASP A 75 18.79 1.35 -11.36
C ASP A 75 18.80 0.24 -10.28
N GLY A 76 19.49 -0.86 -10.60
CA GLY A 76 19.69 -2.02 -9.71
C GLY A 76 19.25 -3.32 -10.37
N LYS A 77 19.90 -3.70 -11.48
CA LYS A 77 19.47 -4.84 -12.30
C LYS A 77 19.53 -6.13 -11.48
N LEU A 78 18.37 -6.65 -11.08
CA LEU A 78 18.29 -7.99 -10.50
C LEU A 78 18.97 -8.99 -11.45
N PRO A 79 19.69 -9.98 -10.92
CA PRO A 79 20.33 -10.98 -11.75
C PRO A 79 19.29 -11.69 -12.62
N LYS A 80 19.68 -12.06 -13.84
CA LYS A 80 18.80 -12.86 -14.70
C LYS A 80 18.40 -14.15 -13.96
N PRO A 81 17.12 -14.57 -14.05
CA PRO A 81 16.68 -15.83 -13.46
C PRO A 81 17.56 -16.99 -13.92
N THR A 82 17.89 -17.94 -13.05
CA THR A 82 18.51 -19.20 -13.50
C THR A 82 17.43 -20.23 -13.84
N LYS A 83 17.79 -21.25 -14.62
CA LYS A 83 16.88 -22.37 -14.93
C LYS A 83 16.29 -23.01 -13.67
N GLU A 84 17.12 -23.20 -12.64
CA GLU A 84 16.71 -23.81 -11.37
C GLU A 84 15.71 -22.94 -10.62
N MET A 85 15.92 -21.61 -10.58
CA MET A 85 14.99 -20.66 -9.96
C MET A 85 13.63 -20.73 -10.65
N VAL A 86 13.62 -20.68 -12.00
CA VAL A 86 12.37 -20.73 -12.78
C VAL A 86 11.60 -22.02 -12.50
N ILE A 87 12.25 -23.17 -12.44
CA ILE A 87 11.61 -24.44 -12.07
C ILE A 87 11.05 -24.37 -10.65
N ASN A 88 11.88 -23.91 -9.69
CA ASN A 88 11.50 -23.84 -8.28
C ASN A 88 10.27 -22.96 -8.05
N TRP A 89 10.12 -21.86 -8.79
CA TRP A 89 8.96 -20.96 -8.70
C TRP A 89 7.64 -21.61 -9.07
N SER A 90 7.64 -22.71 -9.85
CA SER A 90 6.42 -23.45 -10.18
C SER A 90 6.03 -24.49 -9.12
N THR A 91 6.94 -24.85 -8.22
CA THR A 91 6.71 -25.95 -7.26
C THR A 91 5.72 -25.57 -6.16
N SER A 92 5.72 -24.30 -5.75
CA SER A 92 4.81 -23.75 -4.75
C SER A 92 4.87 -22.22 -4.75
N PHE A 93 3.79 -21.58 -4.31
CA PHE A 93 3.79 -20.13 -4.16
C PHE A 93 4.80 -19.66 -3.10
N ASP A 94 5.00 -20.44 -2.04
CA ASP A 94 6.05 -20.16 -1.04
C ASP A 94 7.46 -20.14 -1.65
N ALA A 95 7.74 -21.01 -2.62
CA ALA A 95 9.02 -21.04 -3.31
C ALA A 95 9.24 -19.79 -4.17
N LEU A 96 8.17 -19.28 -4.80
CA LEU A 96 8.20 -18.01 -5.53
C LEU A 96 8.43 -16.83 -4.57
N LEU A 97 7.71 -16.77 -3.45
CA LEU A 97 7.80 -15.65 -2.49
C LEU A 97 9.13 -15.59 -1.73
N LYS A 98 9.86 -16.71 -1.60
CA LYS A 98 11.20 -16.72 -0.98
C LYS A 98 12.30 -16.25 -1.91
N ASP A 99 12.05 -16.23 -3.21
CA ASP A 99 13.02 -15.84 -4.22
C ASP A 99 12.87 -14.37 -4.60
N LYS A 100 13.95 -13.58 -4.46
CA LYS A 100 13.91 -12.13 -4.76
C LYS A 100 13.62 -11.82 -6.23
N VAL A 101 14.15 -12.63 -7.15
CA VAL A 101 13.95 -12.40 -8.59
C VAL A 101 12.53 -12.84 -8.97
N GLY A 102 12.07 -13.97 -8.42
CA GLY A 102 10.71 -14.45 -8.59
C GLY A 102 9.68 -13.44 -8.07
N MET A 103 9.92 -12.88 -6.88
CA MET A 103 9.07 -11.86 -6.26
C MET A 103 8.94 -10.61 -7.14
N GLU A 104 10.04 -10.05 -7.63
CA GLU A 104 9.99 -8.86 -8.50
C GLU A 104 9.26 -9.14 -9.81
N LEU A 105 9.48 -10.32 -10.41
CA LEU A 105 8.77 -10.71 -11.61
C LEU A 105 7.26 -10.89 -11.38
N PHE A 106 6.90 -11.50 -10.25
CA PHE A 106 5.50 -11.66 -9.86
C PHE A 106 4.84 -10.32 -9.57
N LYS A 107 5.55 -9.41 -8.90
CA LYS A 107 5.12 -8.05 -8.64
C LYS A 107 4.87 -7.27 -9.93
N ASP A 108 5.77 -7.38 -10.91
CA ASP A 108 5.59 -6.77 -12.23
C ASP A 108 4.38 -7.36 -12.97
N PHE A 109 4.15 -8.67 -12.85
CA PHE A 109 2.93 -9.30 -13.36
C PHE A 109 1.68 -8.74 -12.69
N LEU A 110 1.63 -8.63 -11.37
CA LEU A 110 0.47 -8.09 -10.65
C LEU A 110 0.17 -6.63 -11.02
N ARG A 111 1.19 -5.81 -11.31
CA ARG A 111 1.01 -4.45 -11.83
C ARG A 111 0.27 -4.40 -13.16
N THR A 112 0.46 -5.41 -14.02
CA THR A 112 -0.28 -5.50 -15.29
C THR A 112 -1.76 -5.82 -15.08
N GLU A 113 -2.09 -6.37 -13.90
CA GLU A 113 -3.44 -6.76 -13.51
C GLU A 113 -4.03 -5.85 -12.42
N PHE A 114 -3.36 -4.75 -12.10
CA PHE A 114 -3.77 -3.78 -11.05
C PHE A 114 -4.08 -4.45 -9.70
N SER A 115 -3.22 -5.38 -9.27
CA SER A 115 -3.38 -6.15 -8.02
C SER A 115 -2.09 -6.24 -7.20
N GLU A 116 -1.13 -5.35 -7.45
CA GLU A 116 0.19 -5.34 -6.81
C GLU A 116 0.14 -4.98 -5.32
N GLU A 117 -0.93 -4.38 -4.81
CA GLU A 117 -1.12 -4.08 -3.39
C GLU A 117 -1.04 -5.34 -2.52
N ASN A 118 -1.47 -6.49 -3.05
CA ASN A 118 -1.45 -7.76 -2.32
C ASN A 118 -0.03 -8.22 -2.00
N VAL A 119 0.88 -8.19 -2.99
CA VAL A 119 2.28 -8.58 -2.78
C VAL A 119 3.04 -7.54 -1.98
N GLU A 120 2.73 -6.25 -2.18
CA GLU A 120 3.39 -5.18 -1.44
C GLU A 120 2.99 -5.18 0.04
N PHE A 121 1.73 -5.46 0.37
CA PHE A 121 1.31 -5.73 1.75
C PHE A 121 2.04 -6.94 2.34
N TRP A 122 2.17 -8.03 1.59
CA TRP A 122 2.87 -9.22 2.05
C TRP A 122 4.34 -8.92 2.38
N ILE A 123 5.03 -8.17 1.51
CA ILE A 123 6.42 -7.72 1.72
C ILE A 123 6.50 -6.82 2.96
N ALA A 124 5.59 -5.85 3.09
CA ALA A 124 5.56 -4.96 4.25
C ALA A 124 5.38 -5.73 5.57
N CYS A 125 4.60 -6.81 5.56
CA CYS A 125 4.44 -7.71 6.71
C CYS A 125 5.72 -8.49 7.03
N GLU A 126 6.45 -8.99 6.03
CA GLU A 126 7.74 -9.67 6.25
C GLU A 126 8.80 -8.72 6.82
N GLU A 127 8.85 -7.49 6.33
CA GLU A 127 9.73 -6.45 6.87
C GLU A 127 9.33 -6.09 8.30
N TYR A 128 8.04 -5.93 8.56
CA TYR A 128 7.49 -5.58 9.87
C TYR A 128 7.92 -6.53 10.99
N LYS A 129 7.95 -7.85 10.72
CA LYS A 129 8.43 -8.87 11.68
C LYS A 129 9.86 -8.60 12.16
N ASN A 130 10.68 -7.96 11.33
CA ASN A 130 12.09 -7.68 11.59
C ASN A 130 12.35 -6.24 12.07
N VAL A 131 11.30 -5.44 12.28
CA VAL A 131 11.41 -4.05 12.76
C VAL A 131 11.93 -4.01 14.20
N LYS A 132 12.75 -2.98 14.47
CA LYS A 132 13.25 -2.67 15.82
C LYS A 132 12.08 -2.26 16.72
N SER A 133 12.06 -2.71 17.98
CA SER A 133 10.92 -2.51 18.89
C SER A 133 10.50 -1.03 19.06
N ASN A 134 11.44 -0.09 19.00
CA ASN A 134 11.15 1.34 19.11
C ASN A 134 10.46 1.96 17.88
N LYS A 135 10.43 1.26 16.74
CA LYS A 135 9.76 1.67 15.51
C LYS A 135 8.52 0.81 15.20
N LEU A 136 8.23 -0.19 16.03
CA LEU A 136 7.21 -1.20 15.75
C LEU A 136 5.82 -0.57 15.62
N ASN A 137 5.39 0.25 16.60
CA ASN A 137 4.08 0.89 16.57
C ASN A 137 3.91 1.81 15.36
N ALA A 138 4.89 2.67 15.08
CA ALA A 138 4.83 3.58 13.94
C ALA A 138 4.72 2.82 12.60
N ARG A 139 5.47 1.72 12.45
CA ARG A 139 5.39 0.89 11.24
C ARG A 139 4.07 0.13 11.16
N ALA A 140 3.51 -0.30 12.29
CA ALA A 140 2.20 -0.94 12.32
C ALA A 140 1.11 0.04 11.84
N GLU A 141 1.13 1.28 12.33
CA GLU A 141 0.16 2.31 11.94
C GLU A 141 0.24 2.60 10.43
N GLU A 142 1.45 2.75 9.88
CA GLU A 142 1.67 2.94 8.45
C GLU A 142 1.05 1.80 7.63
N ILE A 143 1.40 0.54 7.93
CA ILE A 143 0.87 -0.64 7.23
C ILE A 143 -0.65 -0.73 7.35
N PHE A 144 -1.19 -0.45 8.54
CA PHE A 144 -2.64 -0.48 8.75
C PHE A 144 -3.33 0.59 7.90
N SER A 145 -2.81 1.83 7.89
CA SER A 145 -3.40 2.95 7.16
C SER A 145 -3.31 2.80 5.64
N ASP A 146 -2.24 2.18 5.14
CA ASP A 146 -2.00 2.03 3.71
C ASP A 146 -2.79 0.88 3.08
N TYR A 147 -3.01 -0.21 3.83
CA TYR A 147 -3.56 -1.45 3.28
C TYR A 147 -4.82 -1.97 4.00
N VAL A 148 -4.90 -1.87 5.33
CA VAL A 148 -5.92 -2.60 6.12
C VAL A 148 -7.14 -1.72 6.45
N ALA A 149 -6.95 -0.42 6.61
CA ALA A 149 -8.02 0.51 6.90
C ALA A 149 -9.09 0.48 5.80
N VAL A 150 -10.35 0.72 6.18
CA VAL A 150 -11.43 0.88 5.20
C VAL A 150 -11.14 2.14 4.40
N GLN A 151 -11.21 2.06 3.07
CA GLN A 151 -10.85 3.14 2.15
C GLN A 151 -9.36 3.51 2.19
N ALA A 152 -8.51 2.60 2.64
CA ALA A 152 -7.07 2.78 2.51
C ALA A 152 -6.69 3.01 1.03
N PRO A 153 -5.67 3.85 0.74
CA PRO A 153 -5.28 4.16 -0.64
C PRO A 153 -4.91 2.90 -1.45
N ARG A 154 -4.51 1.83 -0.76
CA ARG A 154 -4.11 0.54 -1.33
C ARG A 154 -4.78 -0.60 -0.60
N GLU A 155 -6.08 -0.42 -0.33
CA GLU A 155 -6.88 -1.35 0.43
C GLU A 155 -6.81 -2.78 -0.15
N ILE A 156 -6.39 -3.73 0.68
CA ILE A 156 -6.33 -5.15 0.32
C ILE A 156 -7.68 -5.83 0.54
N ASN A 157 -7.96 -6.87 -0.26
CA ASN A 157 -9.20 -7.64 -0.13
C ASN A 157 -9.18 -8.57 1.09
N LEU A 158 -9.66 -8.06 2.24
CA LEU A 158 -9.81 -8.80 3.49
C LEU A 158 -11.26 -8.94 3.91
N ASP A 159 -11.60 -10.12 4.44
CA ASP A 159 -12.89 -10.35 5.09
C ASP A 159 -13.04 -9.53 6.38
N SER A 160 -14.27 -9.14 6.70
CA SER A 160 -14.58 -8.27 7.84
C SER A 160 -14.05 -8.82 9.16
N LYS A 161 -14.12 -10.14 9.38
CA LYS A 161 -13.63 -10.78 10.61
C LYS A 161 -12.12 -10.61 10.76
N THR A 162 -11.36 -10.89 9.70
CA THR A 162 -9.90 -10.70 9.71
C THR A 162 -9.52 -9.24 9.94
N ARG A 163 -10.20 -8.30 9.27
CA ARG A 163 -9.92 -6.87 9.42
C ARG A 163 -10.17 -6.36 10.84
N MET A 164 -11.30 -6.75 11.45
CA MET A 164 -11.59 -6.37 12.84
C MET A 164 -10.57 -6.98 13.81
N ALA A 165 -10.16 -8.24 13.61
CA ALA A 165 -9.12 -8.85 14.43
C ALA A 165 -7.78 -8.10 14.33
N THR A 166 -7.37 -7.68 13.12
CA THR A 166 -6.16 -6.86 12.95
C THR A 166 -6.31 -5.50 13.61
N ARG A 167 -7.47 -4.84 13.50
CA ARG A 167 -7.76 -3.57 14.19
C ARG A 167 -7.60 -3.70 15.70
N ASP A 168 -8.11 -4.77 16.31
CA ASP A 168 -8.01 -4.97 17.76
C ASP A 168 -6.54 -5.14 18.21
N LEU A 169 -5.72 -5.81 17.40
CA LEU A 169 -4.29 -5.95 17.65
C LEU A 169 -3.51 -4.62 17.50
N MET A 170 -4.10 -3.59 16.87
CA MET A 170 -3.47 -2.27 16.75
C MET A 170 -3.44 -1.49 18.08
N GLU A 171 -4.22 -1.87 19.10
CA GLU A 171 -4.15 -1.23 20.42
C GLU A 171 -2.78 -1.47 21.09
N LYS A 172 -2.21 -2.66 20.88
CA LYS A 172 -0.87 -3.01 21.33
C LYS A 172 -0.17 -3.89 20.29
N PRO A 173 0.41 -3.27 19.23
CA PRO A 173 1.05 -4.01 18.16
C PRO A 173 2.22 -4.87 18.68
N ASP A 174 2.35 -6.05 18.10
CA ASP A 174 3.48 -6.97 18.27
C ASP A 174 3.93 -7.48 16.90
N ARG A 175 4.89 -8.40 16.85
CA ARG A 175 5.41 -8.93 15.56
C ARG A 175 4.41 -9.80 14.80
N GLN A 176 3.30 -10.19 15.43
CA GLN A 176 2.27 -11.07 14.88
C GLN A 176 0.98 -10.32 14.52
N THR A 177 0.89 -9.01 14.77
CA THR A 177 -0.27 -8.15 14.46
C THR A 177 -0.89 -8.42 13.09
N PHE A 178 -0.07 -8.61 12.05
CA PHE A 178 -0.55 -8.82 10.68
C PHE A 178 -0.53 -10.28 10.22
N GLU A 179 -0.18 -11.25 11.09
CA GLU A 179 0.04 -12.64 10.67
C GLU A 179 -1.22 -13.27 10.04
N LEU A 180 -2.39 -13.02 10.63
CA LEU A 180 -3.66 -13.52 10.08
C LEU A 180 -3.99 -12.87 8.73
N ALA A 181 -3.89 -11.55 8.63
CA ALA A 181 -4.16 -10.81 7.40
C ALA A 181 -3.20 -11.21 6.28
N GLN A 182 -1.90 -11.33 6.58
CA GLN A 182 -0.88 -11.78 5.65
C GLN A 182 -1.19 -13.17 5.10
N LYS A 183 -1.60 -14.12 5.95
CA LYS A 183 -2.01 -15.47 5.50
C LYS A 183 -3.22 -15.43 4.58
N ARG A 184 -4.19 -14.54 4.81
CA ARG A 184 -5.36 -14.38 3.93
C ARG A 184 -4.95 -13.88 2.55
N ILE A 185 -4.12 -12.84 2.49
CA ILE A 185 -3.65 -12.27 1.22
C ILE A 185 -2.73 -13.23 0.47
N GLN A 186 -1.86 -13.95 1.18
CA GLN A 186 -1.06 -15.01 0.57
C GLN A 186 -1.94 -16.09 -0.06
N ALA A 187 -2.97 -16.57 0.65
CA ALA A 187 -3.89 -17.57 0.12
C ALA A 187 -4.75 -17.04 -1.05
N LEU A 188 -5.06 -15.74 -1.07
CA LEU A 188 -5.75 -15.09 -2.19
C LEU A 188 -4.87 -15.13 -3.45
N MET A 189 -3.62 -14.67 -3.34
CA MET A 189 -2.67 -14.68 -4.47
C MET A 189 -2.35 -16.10 -4.94
N ASP A 190 -2.17 -17.05 -4.02
CA ASP A 190 -1.88 -18.46 -4.33
C ASP A 190 -3.00 -19.12 -5.16
N LYS A 191 -4.27 -18.78 -4.86
CA LYS A 191 -5.43 -19.38 -5.54
C LYS A 191 -5.81 -18.72 -6.86
N ASP A 192 -5.45 -17.46 -7.04
CA ASP A 192 -5.88 -16.67 -8.19
C ASP A 192 -4.71 -16.19 -9.04
N SER A 193 -3.93 -15.22 -8.56
CA SER A 193 -2.88 -14.57 -9.35
C SER A 193 -1.70 -15.49 -9.67
N TYR A 194 -1.32 -16.40 -8.77
CA TYR A 194 -0.17 -17.28 -8.97
C TYR A 194 -0.36 -18.30 -10.11
N PRO A 195 -1.49 -19.03 -10.21
CA PRO A 195 -1.78 -19.87 -11.38
C PRO A 195 -1.87 -19.08 -12.69
N ARG A 196 -2.30 -17.81 -12.63
CA ARG A 196 -2.32 -16.92 -13.81
C ARG A 196 -0.91 -16.47 -14.19
N PHE A 197 -0.06 -16.15 -13.22
CA PHE A 197 1.36 -15.85 -13.41
C PHE A 197 2.10 -17.00 -14.11
N LEU A 198 1.93 -18.25 -13.66
CA LEU A 198 2.57 -19.41 -14.28
C LEU A 198 2.10 -19.67 -15.73
N ARG A 199 0.92 -19.17 -16.10
CA ARG A 199 0.39 -19.25 -17.48
C ARG A 199 0.68 -17.99 -18.31
N SER A 200 1.20 -16.94 -17.69
CA SER A 200 1.46 -15.66 -18.35
C SER A 200 2.58 -15.78 -19.37
N ASP A 201 2.53 -14.93 -20.41
CA ASP A 201 3.57 -14.85 -21.44
C ASP A 201 4.96 -14.59 -20.85
N VAL A 202 5.03 -13.84 -19.75
CA VAL A 202 6.29 -13.51 -19.08
C VAL A 202 6.97 -14.78 -18.56
N TYR A 203 6.21 -15.64 -17.86
CA TYR A 203 6.75 -16.88 -17.32
C TYR A 203 6.96 -17.94 -18.41
N GLN A 204 6.04 -18.05 -19.38
CA GLN A 204 6.16 -18.97 -20.51
C GLN A 204 7.39 -18.68 -21.38
N LYS A 205 7.75 -17.40 -21.57
CA LYS A 205 9.00 -17.02 -22.25
C LYS A 205 10.23 -17.56 -21.51
N LEU A 206 10.27 -17.49 -20.19
CA LEU A 206 11.39 -18.04 -19.40
C LEU A 206 11.47 -19.57 -19.53
N LEU A 207 10.33 -20.27 -19.48
CA LEU A 207 10.31 -21.72 -19.73
C LEU A 207 10.87 -22.07 -21.10
N SER A 208 10.51 -21.31 -22.13
CA SER A 208 11.01 -21.51 -23.50
C SER A 208 12.51 -21.23 -23.62
N GLU A 209 13.01 -20.16 -22.99
CA GLU A 209 14.42 -19.77 -23.00
C GLU A 209 15.30 -20.85 -22.36
N TYR A 210 14.85 -21.44 -21.26
CA TYR A 210 15.58 -22.49 -20.53
C TYR A 210 15.22 -23.92 -20.96
N LYS A 211 14.36 -24.07 -21.99
CA LYS A 211 13.84 -25.35 -22.49
C LYS A 211 13.30 -26.24 -21.35
N ILE A 212 12.48 -25.65 -20.49
CA ILE A 212 11.82 -26.33 -19.37
C ILE A 212 10.45 -26.85 -19.86
N GLN A 213 10.15 -28.12 -19.55
CA GLN A 213 8.81 -28.67 -19.70
C GLN A 213 8.26 -28.95 -18.29
N LEU A 214 7.23 -28.20 -17.88
CA LEU A 214 6.53 -28.46 -16.63
C LEU A 214 5.44 -29.49 -16.91
N THR A 215 5.57 -30.68 -16.33
CA THR A 215 4.47 -31.64 -16.26
C THR A 215 3.48 -31.16 -15.21
N LEU A 216 2.40 -30.50 -15.64
CA LEU A 216 1.25 -30.24 -14.79
C LEU A 216 0.52 -31.58 -14.58
N THR A 217 0.72 -32.20 -13.42
CA THR A 217 -0.06 -33.36 -12.94
C THR A 217 -1.33 -32.93 -12.26
#